data_AF-A0A7X4FU14-F1
#
_entry.id   AF-A0A7X4FU14-F1
#
_cell.length_a   1.000
_cell.length_b   1.000
_cell.length_c   1.000
_cell.angle_alpha   90.00
_cell.angle_beta   90.00
_cell.angle_gamma   90.00
#
_symmetry.space_group_name_H-M   'P 1'
#
loop_
_entity.id
_entity.type
_entity.pdbx_description
1 polymer ?
#
loop_
_entity_poly.entity_id
_entity_poly.type
_entity_poly.pdbx_seq_one_letter_code
_entity_poly.pdbx_strand_id
1 'polypeptide(L)'
;MRLLAGSYAEVPGKLELTVFLTRLLLPFLTLVAVAAALMGMLNSLNRFFVPALSPAMYNVGIILSGALLVPLMPGLGLDPIVAIAIGALLGGVGQVALQVPALHREGFRYRAALDPADSGLRHILRLMGPGTLAGAAVNINLLVNMV
;
A
#
# COMPACT_ATOMS: atom_id res chain seq x y z
N MET A 1 -16.32 -14.47 4.37
CA MET A 1 -15.37 -15.22 3.51
C MET A 1 -16.00 -16.38 2.72
N ARG A 2 -17.08 -17.04 3.20
CA ARG A 2 -17.73 -18.15 2.46
C ARG A 2 -18.48 -17.76 1.18
N LEU A 3 -18.92 -16.51 1.04
CA LEU A 3 -19.71 -16.03 -0.11
C LEU A 3 -18.88 -15.62 -1.34
N LEU A 4 -17.56 -15.43 -1.19
CA LEU A 4 -16.66 -15.01 -2.29
C LEU A 4 -15.59 -16.07 -2.65
N ALA A 5 -15.40 -17.09 -1.82
CA ALA A 5 -14.25 -18.01 -1.90
C ALA A 5 -14.63 -19.50 -1.72
N GLY A 6 -15.88 -19.88 -2.05
CA GLY A 6 -16.37 -21.25 -1.89
C GLY A 6 -15.47 -22.31 -2.55
N SER A 7 -15.00 -22.06 -3.78
CA SER A 7 -14.10 -22.98 -4.51
C SER A 7 -12.62 -22.88 -4.12
N TYR A 8 -12.20 -21.81 -3.43
CA TYR A 8 -10.81 -21.66 -2.93
C TYR A 8 -10.56 -22.48 -1.67
N ALA A 9 -11.60 -22.75 -0.89
CA ALA A 9 -11.55 -23.61 0.30
C ALA A 9 -11.46 -25.12 -0.04
N GLU A 10 -11.74 -25.50 -1.29
CA GLU A 10 -11.71 -26.90 -1.74
C GLU A 10 -10.29 -27.41 -2.04
N VAL A 11 -9.31 -26.51 -2.21
CA VAL A 11 -7.91 -26.88 -2.46
C VAL A 11 -7.12 -26.83 -1.14
N PRO A 12 -6.59 -27.96 -0.64
CA PRO A 12 -5.80 -28.00 0.59
C PRO A 12 -4.63 -27.00 0.55
N GLY A 13 -4.41 -26.28 1.66
CA GLY A 13 -3.28 -25.33 1.82
C GLY A 13 -3.46 -23.93 1.21
N LYS A 14 -4.35 -23.74 0.22
CA LYS A 14 -4.56 -22.40 -0.40
C LYS A 14 -5.16 -21.37 0.55
N LEU A 15 -6.10 -21.78 1.39
CA LEU A 15 -6.72 -20.89 2.38
C LEU A 15 -5.68 -20.40 3.40
N GLU A 16 -4.84 -21.30 3.90
CA GLU A 16 -3.78 -20.99 4.87
C GLU A 16 -2.74 -20.05 4.28
N LEU A 17 -2.28 -20.31 3.05
CA LEU A 17 -1.37 -19.42 2.33
C LEU A 17 -1.99 -18.04 2.10
N THR A 18 -3.27 -17.97 1.73
CA THR A 18 -3.98 -16.70 1.54
C THR A 18 -4.05 -15.91 2.85
N VAL A 19 -4.40 -16.55 3.97
CA VAL A 19 -4.42 -15.92 5.29
C VAL A 19 -3.04 -15.42 5.68
N PHE A 20 -2.00 -16.23 5.44
CA PHE A 20 -0.62 -15.87 5.71
C PHE A 20 -0.17 -14.63 4.91
N LEU A 21 -0.35 -14.65 3.58
CA LEU A 21 0.00 -13.52 2.70
C LEU A 21 -0.80 -12.26 3.05
N THR A 22 -2.08 -12.40 3.39
CA THR A 22 -2.92 -11.27 3.82
C THR A 22 -2.33 -10.62 5.07
N ARG A 23 -1.94 -11.41 6.08
CA ARG A 23 -1.31 -10.89 7.30
C ARG A 23 0.02 -10.24 7.02
N LEU A 24 0.82 -10.83 6.13
CA LEU A 24 2.10 -10.29 5.72
C LEU A 24 1.97 -8.95 4.97
N LEU A 25 0.91 -8.78 4.18
CA LEU A 25 0.64 -7.55 3.43
C LEU A 25 -0.11 -6.48 4.23
N LEU A 26 -0.69 -6.79 5.40
CA LEU A 26 -1.38 -5.78 6.22
C LEU A 26 -0.53 -4.52 6.48
N PRO A 27 0.76 -4.61 6.88
CA PRO A 27 1.61 -3.43 7.07
C PRO A 27 1.80 -2.59 5.80
N PHE A 28 1.73 -3.21 4.62
CA PHE A 28 1.83 -2.48 3.36
C PHE A 28 0.70 -1.45 3.18
N LEU A 29 -0.50 -1.72 3.69
CA LEU A 29 -1.62 -0.77 3.66
C LEU A 29 -1.29 0.51 4.43
N THR A 30 -0.63 0.39 5.58
CA THR A 30 -0.18 1.55 6.36
C THR A 30 0.91 2.31 5.61
N LEU A 31 1.86 1.61 5.01
CA LEU A 31 2.94 2.22 4.22
C LEU A 31 2.41 3.02 3.04
N VAL A 32 1.48 2.46 2.26
CA VAL A 32 0.91 3.16 1.10
C VAL A 32 0.05 4.34 1.52
N ALA A 33 -0.68 4.25 2.64
CA ALA A 33 -1.43 5.37 3.19
C ALA A 33 -0.50 6.53 3.61
N VAL A 34 0.61 6.22 4.28
CA VAL A 34 1.64 7.22 4.64
C VAL A 34 2.26 7.80 3.37
N ALA A 35 2.64 6.98 2.40
CA ALA A 35 3.20 7.44 1.13
C ALA A 35 2.24 8.37 0.36
N ALA A 36 0.94 8.07 0.36
CA ALA A 36 -0.09 8.93 -0.24
C ALA A 36 -0.24 10.27 0.49
N ALA A 37 -0.16 10.27 1.83
CA ALA A 37 -0.17 11.50 2.61
C ALA A 37 1.06 12.39 2.33
N LEU A 38 2.26 11.78 2.27
CA LEU A 38 3.51 12.47 1.89
C LEU A 38 3.43 13.06 0.49
N MET A 39 2.86 12.30 -0.45
CA MET A 39 2.60 12.75 -1.82
C MET A 39 1.68 13.95 -1.85
N GLY A 40 0.57 13.92 -1.10
CA GLY A 40 -0.36 15.05 -0.97
C GLY A 40 0.33 16.32 -0.44
N MET A 41 1.17 16.18 0.58
CA MET A 41 1.95 17.30 1.14
C MET A 41 2.94 17.87 0.12
N LEU A 42 3.74 17.03 -0.53
CA LEU A 42 4.69 17.47 -1.57
C LEU A 42 3.99 18.12 -2.77
N ASN A 43 2.85 17.57 -3.19
CA ASN A 43 2.04 18.15 -4.26
C ASN A 43 1.51 19.55 -3.88
N SER A 44 1.11 19.77 -2.63
CA SER A 44 0.68 21.09 -2.15
C SER A 44 1.81 22.14 -2.17
N LEU A 45 3.06 21.66 -2.10
CA LEU A 45 4.28 22.47 -2.20
C LEU A 45 4.79 22.58 -3.65
N ASN A 46 3.98 22.20 -4.64
CA ASN A 46 4.35 22.16 -6.07
C ASN A 46 5.56 21.26 -6.40
N ARG A 47 5.82 20.23 -5.58
CA ARG A 47 6.88 19.23 -5.81
C ARG A 47 6.29 17.92 -6.34
N PHE A 48 6.11 17.83 -7.65
CA PHE A 48 5.44 16.67 -8.28
C PHE A 48 6.39 15.54 -8.69
N PHE A 49 7.69 15.82 -8.89
CA PHE A 49 8.64 14.84 -9.40
C PHE A 49 8.89 13.68 -8.42
N VAL A 50 9.18 14.00 -7.15
CA VAL A 50 9.48 12.98 -6.14
C VAL A 50 8.26 12.08 -5.87
N PRO A 51 7.02 12.62 -5.71
CA PRO A 51 5.85 11.78 -5.59
C PRO A 51 5.56 10.94 -6.84
N ALA A 52 5.79 11.47 -8.05
CA ALA A 52 5.61 10.71 -9.29
C ALA A 52 6.56 9.50 -9.42
N LEU A 53 7.72 9.53 -8.76
CA LEU A 53 8.65 8.39 -8.70
C LEU A 53 8.27 7.33 -7.66
N SER A 54 7.37 7.64 -6.71
CA SER A 54 6.98 6.70 -5.65
C SER A 54 6.43 5.37 -6.21
N PRO A 55 5.45 5.36 -7.15
CA PRO A 55 4.97 4.11 -7.73
C PRO A 55 6.05 3.32 -8.47
N ALA A 56 7.01 4.01 -9.12
CA ALA A 56 8.13 3.35 -9.77
C ALA A 56 9.03 2.63 -8.75
N MET A 57 9.29 3.23 -7.59
CA MET A 57 10.05 2.60 -6.52
C MET A 57 9.36 1.33 -5.99
N TYR A 58 8.03 1.33 -5.89
CA TYR A 58 7.26 0.14 -5.53
C TYR A 58 7.46 -0.99 -6.55
N ASN A 59 7.34 -0.67 -7.83
CA ASN A 59 7.55 -1.63 -8.91
C ASN A 59 8.97 -2.20 -8.91
N VAL A 60 9.98 -1.35 -8.68
CA VAL A 60 11.38 -1.80 -8.52
C VAL A 60 11.51 -2.79 -7.37
N GLY A 61 10.89 -2.53 -6.22
CA GLY A 61 10.87 -3.47 -5.08
C GLY A 61 10.27 -4.83 -5.43
N ILE A 62 9.16 -4.85 -6.17
CA ILE A 62 8.53 -6.08 -6.65
C ILE A 62 9.44 -6.83 -7.63
N ILE A 63 10.00 -6.14 -8.63
CA ILE A 63 10.84 -6.75 -9.66
C ILE A 63 12.12 -7.34 -9.06
N LEU A 64 12.81 -6.57 -8.19
CA LEU A 64 14.03 -7.03 -7.53
C LEU A 64 13.75 -8.22 -6.61
N SER A 65 12.66 -8.18 -5.86
CA SER A 65 12.25 -9.32 -5.03
C SER A 65 11.91 -10.54 -5.88
N GLY A 66 11.18 -10.34 -6.98
CA GLY A 66 10.87 -11.39 -7.95
C GLY A 66 12.13 -12.04 -8.53
N ALA A 67 13.13 -11.25 -8.91
CA ALA A 67 14.36 -11.76 -9.51
C ALA A 67 15.29 -12.45 -8.50
N LEU A 68 15.38 -11.92 -7.27
CA LEU A 68 16.40 -12.32 -6.29
C LEU A 68 15.87 -13.29 -5.23
N LEU A 69 14.64 -13.11 -4.74
CA LEU A 69 14.10 -13.86 -3.62
C LEU A 69 13.29 -15.08 -4.05
N VAL A 70 12.57 -15.03 -5.17
CA VAL A 70 11.79 -16.17 -5.70
C VAL A 70 12.63 -17.44 -5.86
N PRO A 71 13.87 -17.40 -6.42
CA PRO A 71 14.69 -18.60 -6.54
C PRO A 71 15.15 -19.19 -5.19
N LEU A 72 15.17 -18.37 -4.14
CA LEU A 72 15.63 -18.76 -2.80
C LEU A 72 14.49 -19.34 -1.93
N MET A 73 13.24 -19.00 -2.22
CA MET A 73 12.08 -19.44 -1.41
C MET A 73 11.95 -20.97 -1.28
N PRO A 74 12.12 -21.79 -2.34
CA PRO A 74 12.04 -23.24 -2.21
C PRO A 74 13.08 -23.83 -1.25
N GLY A 75 14.29 -23.23 -1.21
CA GLY A 75 15.35 -23.64 -0.29
C GLY A 75 15.06 -23.33 1.18
N LEU A 76 14.11 -22.43 1.44
CA LEU A 76 13.64 -22.05 2.78
C LEU A 76 12.34 -22.77 3.16
N GLY A 77 11.80 -23.64 2.30
CA GLY A 77 10.51 -24.30 2.52
C GLY A 77 9.31 -23.36 2.44
N LEU A 78 9.45 -22.21 1.76
CA LEU A 78 8.39 -21.21 1.59
C LEU A 78 7.87 -21.19 0.16
N ASP A 79 6.60 -20.83 -0.01
CA ASP A 79 6.04 -20.62 -1.34
C ASP A 79 6.71 -19.45 -2.06
N PRO A 80 7.04 -19.57 -3.37
CA PRO A 80 7.69 -18.50 -4.13
C PRO A 80 6.94 -17.16 -4.12
N ILE A 81 5.61 -17.19 -3.94
CA ILE A 81 4.77 -15.99 -3.85
C ILE A 81 5.07 -15.14 -2.60
N VAL A 82 5.63 -15.74 -1.55
CA VAL A 82 6.04 -15.01 -0.33
C VAL A 82 7.11 -13.97 -0.66
N ALA A 83 8.00 -14.25 -1.62
CA ALA A 83 8.96 -13.27 -2.12
C ALA A 83 8.27 -12.02 -2.67
N ILE A 84 7.18 -12.17 -3.41
CA ILE A 84 6.43 -11.02 -3.97
C ILE A 84 5.82 -10.18 -2.84
N ALA A 85 5.27 -10.81 -1.81
CA ALA A 85 4.75 -10.10 -0.64
C ALA A 85 5.84 -9.32 0.12
N ILE A 86 7.04 -9.91 0.27
CA ILE A 86 8.22 -9.20 0.81
C ILE A 86 8.60 -8.01 -0.10
N GLY A 87 8.58 -8.20 -1.41
CA GLY A 87 8.83 -7.16 -2.40
C GLY A 87 7.86 -5.99 -2.29
N ALA A 88 6.58 -6.28 -2.03
CA ALA A 88 5.56 -5.25 -1.83
C ALA A 88 5.83 -4.41 -0.57
N LEU A 89 6.22 -5.07 0.53
CA LEU A 89 6.61 -4.39 1.77
C LEU A 89 7.86 -3.52 1.58
N LEU A 90 8.92 -4.07 0.98
CA LEU A 90 10.16 -3.35 0.69
C LEU A 90 9.92 -2.18 -0.26
N GLY A 91 9.12 -2.39 -1.31
CA GLY A 91 8.69 -1.35 -2.23
C GLY A 91 7.90 -0.25 -1.52
N GLY A 92 6.97 -0.62 -0.64
CA GLY A 92 6.20 0.32 0.19
C GLY A 92 7.08 1.14 1.13
N VAL A 93 8.10 0.53 1.75
CA VAL A 93 9.10 1.27 2.52
C VAL A 93 9.89 2.22 1.63
N GLY A 94 10.29 1.78 0.43
CA GLY A 94 10.97 2.60 -0.57
C GLY A 94 10.15 3.83 -0.99
N GLN A 95 8.83 3.69 -1.15
CA GLN A 95 7.91 4.79 -1.43
C GLN A 95 7.97 5.89 -0.37
N VAL A 96 7.93 5.50 0.90
CA VAL A 96 8.02 6.43 2.03
C VAL A 96 9.42 7.03 2.11
N ALA A 97 10.45 6.18 2.05
CA ALA A 97 11.85 6.58 2.16
C ALA A 97 12.29 7.55 1.05
N LEU A 98 11.70 7.48 -0.14
CA LEU A 98 11.97 8.41 -1.23
C LEU A 98 11.37 9.80 -0.96
N GLN A 99 10.17 9.86 -0.38
CA GLN A 99 9.41 11.10 -0.19
C GLN A 99 9.77 11.85 1.11
N VAL A 100 10.11 11.13 2.18
CA VAL A 100 10.44 11.71 3.49
C VAL A 100 11.60 12.72 3.43
N PRO A 101 12.75 12.42 2.80
CA PRO A 101 13.86 13.38 2.71
C PRO A 101 13.51 14.63 1.89
N ALA A 102 12.72 14.48 0.83
CA ALA A 102 12.26 15.60 0.03
C ALA A 102 11.37 16.53 0.85
N LEU A 103 10.47 15.96 1.66
CA LEU A 103 9.59 16.72 2.53
C LEU A 103 10.36 17.38 3.69
N HIS A 104 11.36 16.71 4.26
CA HIS A 104 12.25 17.30 5.26
C HIS A 104 13.04 18.51 4.72
N ARG A 105 13.44 18.50 3.45
CA ARG A 105 14.11 19.65 2.81
C ARG A 105 13.21 20.87 2.69
N GLU A 106 11.90 20.67 2.61
CA GLU A 106 10.89 21.74 2.60
C GLU A 106 10.49 22.20 4.02
N GLY A 107 11.21 21.75 5.07
CA GLY A 107 11.03 22.20 6.45
C GLY A 107 10.06 21.35 7.29
N PHE A 108 9.50 20.28 6.75
CA PHE A 108 8.67 19.37 7.53
C PHE A 108 9.48 18.68 8.64
N ARG A 109 8.92 18.69 9.84
CA ARG A 109 9.40 17.96 11.02
C ARG A 109 8.22 17.19 11.57
N TYR A 110 8.33 15.87 11.61
CA TYR A 110 7.28 15.06 12.22
C TYR A 110 7.12 15.47 13.69
N ARG A 111 5.90 15.89 14.06
CA ARG A 111 5.51 16.15 15.44
C ARG A 111 4.23 15.37 15.69
N ALA A 112 4.27 14.46 16.65
CA ALA A 112 3.09 13.73 17.09
C ALA A 112 2.15 14.72 17.80
N ALA A 113 1.25 15.32 17.04
CA ALA A 113 0.19 16.20 17.53
C ALA A 113 -1.12 15.72 16.92
N LEU A 114 -1.93 15.05 17.73
CA LEU A 114 -3.28 14.62 17.36
C LEU A 114 -4.26 15.58 18.02
N ASP A 115 -4.82 16.49 17.22
CA ASP A 115 -5.91 17.35 17.65
C ASP A 115 -7.16 17.08 16.79
N PRO A 116 -8.14 16.31 17.30
CA PRO A 116 -9.39 16.02 16.59
C PRO A 116 -10.24 17.28 16.31
N ALA A 117 -9.98 18.38 17.01
CA ALA A 117 -10.67 19.65 16.82
C ALA A 117 -10.00 20.55 15.76
N ASP A 118 -8.85 20.15 15.21
CA ASP A 118 -8.13 20.90 14.19
C ASP A 118 -9.02 21.17 12.96
N SER A 119 -9.08 22.44 12.56
CA SER A 119 -9.93 22.89 11.45
C SER A 119 -9.45 22.34 10.11
N GLY A 120 -8.15 22.13 9.94
CA GLY A 120 -7.55 21.49 8.77
C GLY A 120 -7.93 20.01 8.66
N LEU A 121 -7.84 19.26 9.76
CA LEU A 121 -8.28 17.86 9.81
C LEU A 121 -9.75 17.72 9.44
N ARG A 122 -10.62 18.57 10.01
CA ARG A 122 -12.06 18.57 9.68
C ARG A 122 -12.34 18.92 8.22
N HIS A 123 -11.58 19.87 7.66
CA HIS A 123 -11.70 20.24 6.27
C HIS A 123 -11.35 19.06 5.34
N ILE A 124 -10.22 18.38 5.61
CA ILE A 124 -9.79 17.19 4.86
C ILE A 124 -10.85 16.08 4.97
N LEU A 125 -11.33 15.76 6.17
CA LEU A 125 -12.35 14.71 6.36
C LEU A 125 -13.65 15.00 5.59
N ARG A 126 -14.07 16.27 5.53
CA ARG A 126 -15.25 16.68 4.77
C ARG A 126 -15.06 16.52 3.27
N LEU A 127 -13.85 16.73 2.76
CA LEU A 127 -13.50 16.48 1.35
C LEU A 127 -13.32 14.99 1.05
N MET A 128 -12.80 14.21 2.00
CA MET A 128 -12.64 12.75 1.86
C MET A 128 -13.98 12.03 1.77
N GLY A 129 -15.03 12.49 2.46
CA GLY A 129 -16.36 11.89 2.41
C GLY A 129 -16.90 11.62 0.98
N PRO A 130 -17.09 12.67 0.16
CA PRO A 130 -17.55 12.50 -1.23
C PRO A 130 -16.54 11.76 -2.12
N GLY A 131 -15.23 11.98 -1.94
CA GLY A 131 -14.20 11.29 -2.72
C GLY A 131 -14.15 9.78 -2.46
N THR A 132 -14.32 9.38 -1.21
CA THR A 132 -14.33 7.96 -0.81
C THR A 132 -15.60 7.26 -1.32
N LEU A 133 -16.76 7.93 -1.27
CA LEU A 133 -18.01 7.39 -1.83
C LEU A 133 -17.90 7.18 -3.34
N ALA A 134 -17.30 8.11 -4.07
CA ALA A 134 -17.03 7.95 -5.50
C ALA A 134 -16.10 6.75 -5.76
N GLY A 135 -15.03 6.59 -4.98
CA GLY A 135 -14.13 5.44 -5.07
C GLY A 135 -14.82 4.10 -4.73
N ALA A 136 -15.72 4.08 -3.75
CA ALA A 136 -16.48 2.90 -3.39
C ALA A 136 -17.41 2.45 -4.54
N ALA A 137 -18.04 3.38 -5.24
CA ALA A 137 -18.86 3.06 -6.42
C ALA A 137 -18.05 2.38 -7.53
N VAL A 138 -16.80 2.83 -7.76
CA VAL A 138 -15.88 2.18 -8.71
C VAL A 138 -15.50 0.76 -8.26
N ASN A 139 -15.24 0.56 -6.96
CA ASN A 139 -14.95 -0.77 -6.42
C ASN A 139 -16.15 -1.73 -6.53
N ILE A 140 -17.38 -1.23 -6.36
CA ILE A 140 -18.60 -2.01 -6.60
C ILE A 140 -18.71 -2.40 -8.08
N ASN A 141 -18.44 -1.47 -8.99
CA ASN A 141 -18.47 -1.77 -10.43
C ASN A 141 -17.44 -2.86 -10.80
N LEU A 142 -16.24 -2.82 -10.23
CA LEU A 142 -15.23 -3.86 -10.43
C LEU A 142 -15.65 -5.22 -9.84
N LEU A 143 -16.27 -5.22 -8.66
CA LEU A 143 -16.83 -6.44 -8.05
C LEU A 143 -17.91 -7.07 -8.94
N VAL A 144 -18.78 -6.25 -9.53
CA VAL A 144 -19.81 -6.74 -10.46
C VAL A 144 -19.20 -7.27 -11.75
N ASN A 145 -18.14 -6.64 -12.27
CA ASN A 145 -17.42 -7.15 -13.46
C ASN A 145 -16.60 -8.42 -13.20
N MET A 146 -16.31 -8.75 -11.94
CA MET A 146 -15.52 -9.92 -11.56
C MET A 146 -16.37 -11.19 -11.44
N VAL A 147 -17.70 -11.06 -11.39
CA VAL A 147 -18.70 -12.14 -11.38
C VAL A 147 -19.21 -12.37 -12.79
#